data_AF-A0A949LLX6-F1
#
_entry.id   AF-A0A949LLX6-F1
#
_cell.length_a   1.000
_cell.length_b   1.000
_cell.length_c   1.000
_cell.angle_alpha   90.00
_cell.angle_beta   90.00
_cell.angle_gamma   90.00
#
_symmetry.space_group_name_H-M   'P 1'
#
loop_
_entity.id
_entity.type
_entity.pdbx_description
1 polymer ?
#
loop_
_entity_poly.entity_id
_entity_poly.type
_entity_poly.pdbx_seq_one_letter_code
_entity_poly.pdbx_strand_id
1 'polypeptide(L)'
;MKKFIASALILISGLFLAGCSNMSAAATIGKTEISMKMVEDSIAEILAERAKTDTSKMQLETGDALNRSQLQFFVTNRIIEE
;
A
#
# COMPACT_ATOMS: atom_id res chain seq x y z
N MET A 1 -38.35 -13.55 8.21
CA MET A 1 -37.42 -12.96 9.19
C MET A 1 -35.98 -13.51 9.10
N LYS A 2 -35.75 -14.81 8.86
CA LYS A 2 -34.39 -15.41 8.70
C LYS A 2 -33.53 -14.79 7.57
N LYS A 3 -34.18 -14.37 6.47
CA LYS A 3 -33.51 -13.81 5.27
C LYS A 3 -32.94 -12.40 5.49
N PHE A 4 -33.55 -11.61 6.38
CA PHE A 4 -33.09 -10.27 6.73
C PHE A 4 -31.88 -10.29 7.66
N ILE A 5 -31.81 -11.29 8.56
CA ILE A 5 -30.67 -11.49 9.45
C ILE A 5 -29.42 -11.90 8.65
N ALA A 6 -29.58 -12.75 7.63
CA ALA A 6 -28.48 -13.15 6.75
C ALA A 6 -27.91 -11.97 5.93
N SER A 7 -28.77 -11.10 5.39
CA SER A 7 -28.33 -9.90 4.67
C SER A 7 -27.62 -8.89 5.58
N ALA A 8 -28.03 -8.76 6.84
CA ALA A 8 -27.37 -7.87 7.80
C ALA A 8 -25.96 -8.37 8.18
N LEU A 9 -25.78 -9.68 8.38
CA LEU A 9 -24.48 -10.28 8.70
C LEU A 9 -23.46 -10.13 7.56
N ILE A 10 -23.90 -10.21 6.29
CA ILE A 10 -23.02 -10.03 5.12
C ILE A 10 -22.53 -8.58 5.02
N LEU A 11 -23.40 -7.59 5.29
CA LEU A 11 -23.03 -6.17 5.28
C LEU A 11 -22.05 -5.83 6.40
N ILE A 12 -22.25 -6.36 7.60
CA ILE A 12 -21.35 -6.15 8.75
C ILE A 12 -19.97 -6.77 8.46
N SER A 13 -19.93 -7.93 7.82
CA SER A 13 -18.66 -8.59 7.45
C SER A 13 -17.88 -7.78 6.41
N GLY A 14 -18.56 -7.20 5.42
CA GLY A 14 -17.92 -6.33 4.42
C GLY A 14 -17.38 -5.02 5.01
N LEU A 15 -18.12 -4.43 5.96
CA LEU A 15 -17.68 -3.20 6.64
C LEU A 15 -16.52 -3.45 7.60
N PHE A 16 -16.50 -4.62 8.26
CA PHE A 16 -15.38 -5.03 9.11
C PHE A 16 -14.11 -5.31 8.29
N LEU A 17 -14.24 -5.92 7.11
CA LEU A 17 -13.12 -6.14 6.20
C LEU A 17 -12.57 -4.83 5.61
N ALA A 18 -13.45 -3.87 5.30
CA ALA A 18 -13.06 -2.51 4.96
C ALA A 18 -12.34 -1.81 6.12
N GLY A 19 -12.70 -2.09 7.36
CA GLY A 19 -11.99 -1.58 8.55
C GLY A 19 -10.53 -2.04 8.64
N CYS A 20 -10.20 -3.25 8.17
CA CYS A 20 -8.82 -3.76 8.10
C CYS A 20 -8.07 -3.38 6.81
N SER A 21 -8.77 -2.99 5.74
CA SER A 21 -8.12 -2.53 4.49
C SER A 21 -7.64 -1.08 4.57
N ASN A 22 -8.08 -0.33 5.58
CA ASN A 22 -7.66 1.04 5.84
C ASN A 22 -6.50 1.08 6.85
N MET A 23 -5.46 0.27 6.62
CA MET A 23 -4.19 0.49 7.32
C MET A 23 -3.59 1.78 6.74
N SER A 24 -3.99 2.92 7.30
CA SER A 24 -3.61 4.26 6.82
C SER A 24 -2.09 4.46 6.83
N ALA A 25 -1.41 3.80 7.76
CA ALA A 25 0.04 3.85 7.93
C ALA A 25 0.73 2.65 7.26
N ALA A 26 1.67 2.92 6.38
CA ALA A 26 2.65 1.95 5.89
C ALA A 26 3.76 1.70 6.92
N ALA A 27 4.20 2.76 7.60
CA ALA A 27 5.14 2.70 8.72
C ALA A 27 5.02 3.96 9.58
N THR A 28 5.36 3.85 10.87
CA THR A 28 5.43 4.98 11.79
C THR A 28 6.83 5.05 12.39
N ILE A 29 7.49 6.20 12.25
CA ILE A 29 8.83 6.47 12.78
C ILE A 29 8.72 7.63 13.78
N GLY A 30 8.88 7.33 15.07
CA GLY A 30 8.68 8.31 16.13
C GLY A 30 7.24 8.85 16.13
N LYS A 31 7.07 10.11 15.72
CA LYS A 31 5.76 10.79 15.59
C LYS A 31 5.29 10.95 14.15
N THR A 32 6.10 10.55 13.18
CA THR A 32 5.84 10.76 11.75
C THR A 32 5.30 9.48 11.13
N GLU A 33 4.18 9.60 10.42
CA GLU A 33 3.52 8.51 9.72
C GLU A 33 3.86 8.56 8.23
N ILE A 34 4.33 7.43 7.68
CA ILE A 34 4.39 7.18 6.25
C ILE A 34 3.07 6.53 5.88
N SER A 35 2.24 7.19 5.08
CA SER A 35 0.94 6.64 4.68
C SER A 35 1.08 5.57 3.62
N MET A 36 0.16 4.60 3.59
CA MET A 36 0.12 3.58 2.52
C MET A 36 -0.05 4.20 1.15
N LYS A 37 -0.90 5.23 1.05
CA LYS A 37 -1.15 5.93 -0.20
C LYS A 37 0.11 6.57 -0.79
N MET A 38 1.01 7.11 0.05
CA MET A 38 2.27 7.68 -0.42
C MET A 38 3.17 6.62 -1.09
N VAL A 39 3.24 5.43 -0.48
CA VAL A 39 4.01 4.30 -1.03
C VAL A 39 3.38 3.80 -2.33
N GLU A 40 2.06 3.65 -2.35
CA GLU A 40 1.31 3.22 -3.55
C GLU A 40 1.44 4.20 -4.72
N ASP A 41 1.32 5.51 -4.46
CA ASP A 41 1.47 6.55 -5.48
C ASP A 41 2.88 6.52 -6.09
N SER A 42 3.91 6.33 -5.25
CA SER A 42 5.30 6.18 -5.72
C SER A 42 5.51 4.93 -6.58
N ILE A 43 4.96 3.78 -6.18
CA ILE A 43 4.99 2.56 -6.98
C ILE A 43 4.26 2.76 -8.31
N ALA A 44 3.10 3.41 -8.28
CA ALA A 44 2.31 3.68 -9.48
C ALA A 44 3.08 4.55 -10.48
N GLU A 45 3.78 5.58 -10.01
CA GLU A 45 4.64 6.43 -10.83
C GLU A 45 5.79 5.62 -11.45
N ILE A 46 6.47 4.78 -10.66
CA ILE A 46 7.55 3.90 -11.15
C ILE A 46 7.02 2.97 -12.26
N LEU A 47 5.86 2.36 -12.06
CA LEU A 47 5.26 1.46 -13.04
C LEU A 47 4.81 2.22 -14.29
N ALA A 48 4.29 3.44 -14.14
CA ALA A 48 3.91 4.30 -15.26
C ALA A 48 5.12 4.69 -16.12
N GLU A 49 6.26 5.02 -15.50
CA GLU A 49 7.50 5.30 -16.25
C GLU A 49 8.06 4.04 -16.93
N ARG A 50 8.04 2.90 -16.24
CA ARG A 50 8.47 1.62 -16.82
C ARG A 50 7.60 1.18 -18.00
N ALA A 51 6.33 1.59 -18.05
CA ALA A 51 5.45 1.30 -19.18
C ALA A 51 5.79 2.12 -20.44
N LYS A 52 6.50 3.26 -20.30
CA LYS A 52 6.89 4.13 -21.41
C LYS A 52 8.17 3.67 -22.13
N THR A 53 8.95 2.78 -21.51
CA THR A 53 10.27 2.36 -21.99
C THR A 53 10.35 0.84 -22.05
N ASP A 54 11.11 0.29 -23.00
CA ASP A 54 11.37 -1.15 -23.03
C ASP A 54 12.26 -1.57 -21.85
N THR A 55 11.65 -2.24 -20.87
CA THR A 55 12.29 -2.76 -19.67
C THR A 55 12.57 -4.27 -19.74
N SER A 56 12.34 -4.91 -20.89
CA SER A 56 12.44 -6.38 -21.06
C SER A 56 13.83 -6.97 -20.82
N LYS A 57 14.88 -6.14 -20.88
CA LYS A 57 16.27 -6.52 -20.60
C LYS A 57 16.76 -6.08 -19.23
N MET A 58 15.89 -5.52 -18.40
CA MET A 58 16.24 -5.02 -17.07
C MET A 58 15.82 -6.00 -15.97
N GLN A 59 16.66 -6.14 -14.95
CA GLN A 59 16.33 -6.90 -13.73
C GLN A 59 15.71 -5.94 -12.71
N LEU A 60 14.45 -5.57 -12.93
CA LEU A 60 13.72 -4.64 -12.07
C LEU A 60 12.89 -5.40 -11.04
N GLU A 61 12.88 -4.91 -9.81
CA GLU A 61 12.00 -5.44 -8.77
C GLU A 61 10.52 -5.18 -9.10
N THR A 62 9.67 -6.15 -8.79
CA THR A 62 8.22 -6.09 -9.03
C THR A 62 7.45 -6.65 -7.83
N GLY A 63 6.14 -6.39 -7.77
CA GLY A 63 5.27 -6.91 -6.71
C GLY A 63 5.74 -6.52 -5.30
N ASP A 64 5.77 -7.50 -4.39
CA ASP A 64 6.12 -7.29 -2.98
C ASP A 64 7.55 -6.79 -2.76
N ALA A 65 8.49 -7.17 -3.65
CA ALA A 65 9.86 -6.71 -3.57
C ALA A 65 9.94 -5.20 -3.83
N LEU A 66 9.28 -4.74 -4.89
CA LEU A 66 9.18 -3.31 -5.19
C LEU A 66 8.49 -2.54 -4.07
N ASN A 67 7.40 -3.08 -3.52
CA ASN A 67 6.66 -2.45 -2.43
C ASN A 67 7.53 -2.26 -1.19
N ARG A 68 8.25 -3.32 -0.78
CA ARG A 68 9.18 -3.25 0.35
C ARG A 68 10.30 -2.24 0.10
N SER A 69 10.89 -2.23 -1.09
CA SER A 69 11.96 -1.31 -1.45
C SER A 69 11.49 0.15 -1.40
N GLN A 70 10.28 0.46 -1.89
CA GLN A 70 9.72 1.81 -1.77
C GLN A 70 9.46 2.21 -0.33
N LEU A 71 8.85 1.32 0.47
CA LEU A 71 8.65 1.58 1.89
C LEU A 71 9.99 1.82 2.61
N GLN A 72 11.00 1.00 2.34
CA GLN A 72 12.32 1.13 2.94
C GLN A 72 13.03 2.43 2.54
N PHE A 73 12.85 2.89 1.30
CA PHE A 73 13.33 4.19 0.85
C PHE A 73 12.73 5.33 1.68
N PHE A 74 11.40 5.36 1.84
CA PHE A 74 10.74 6.38 2.66
C PHE A 74 11.17 6.34 4.13
N VAL A 75 11.29 5.14 4.71
CA VAL A 75 11.77 4.96 6.08
C VAL A 75 13.21 5.47 6.23
N THR A 76 14.09 5.12 5.30
CA THR A 76 15.51 5.49 5.35
C THR A 76 15.69 7.00 5.17
N ASN A 77 15.02 7.60 4.20
CA ASN A 77 15.02 9.05 4.02
C ASN A 77 14.54 9.75 5.28
N ARG A 78 13.47 9.23 5.90
CA ARG A 78 12.96 9.84 7.12
C ARG A 78 14.00 9.79 8.25
N ILE A 79 14.68 8.67 8.44
CA ILE A 79 15.72 8.52 9.47
C ILE A 79 16.91 9.46 9.20
N ILE A 80 17.28 9.69 7.95
CA ILE A 80 18.40 10.57 7.58
C ILE A 80 18.05 12.05 7.81
N GLU A 81 16.78 12.43 7.67
CA GLU A 81 16.30 13.81 7.85
C GLU A 81 16.05 14.22 9.32
N GLU A 82 16.08 13.27 10.26
CA GLU A 82 16.00 13.53 11.72
C GLU A 82 17.35 14.00 12.28
#